data_AF-A0A9E0RRQ7-F1
#
_entry.id   AF-A0A9E0RRQ7-F1
#
_cell.length_a   1.000
_cell.length_b   1.000
_cell.length_c   1.000
_cell.angle_alpha   90.00
_cell.angle_beta   90.00
_cell.angle_gamma   90.00
#
_symmetry.space_group_name_H-M   'P 1'
#
loop_
_entity.id
_entity.type
_entity.pdbx_description
1 polymer ?
#
loop_
_entity_poly.entity_id
_entity_poly.type
_entity_poly.pdbx_seq_one_letter_code
_entity_poly.pdbx_strand_id
1 'polypeptide(L)'
;PVLVEEAVDLALYAVIPGPTGAHNWHPMAFNPDTGLVYIPVNEIPFFYDKTRNVEDSKSFWNIGYDAAAGWPVEYPAGTLDAVADMDGGSLLAWDPVKAEPRWAVPFALPLNGGVLSTDAGLVFQGNKFGDLVAYDAETGERLWSEQLVGNAAAAPMTYEIDGEQYLSVLSGWGSVSNLIAGFTYGEAAGKEPARVITFKLGGNEMMPAPLADQVVATPKSPMFGEPEQHQLGMQRFAENCHFCHGAFAVSGGVIPDLRWSAISANEQAWDQVVREGALEKQGMVAFSGHLTKEDTDAIRAYVIQQAWLAVANGNASAPGAY
;
A
#
# COMPACT_ATOMS: atom_id res chain seq x y z
N PRO A 1 -22.69 -6.24 2.74
CA PRO A 1 -23.15 -5.38 1.63
C PRO A 1 -24.42 -5.92 0.95
N VAL A 2 -25.52 -5.15 0.99
CA VAL A 2 -26.69 -5.43 0.14
C VAL A 2 -26.33 -4.89 -1.25
N LEU A 3 -26.12 -5.79 -2.20
CA LEU A 3 -26.00 -5.40 -3.61
C LEU A 3 -27.42 -5.04 -4.07
N VAL A 4 -27.67 -3.75 -4.27
CA VAL A 4 -28.92 -3.28 -4.88
C VAL A 4 -28.87 -3.60 -6.38
N GLU A 5 -29.98 -4.06 -6.95
CA GLU A 5 -30.07 -4.53 -8.33
C GLU A 5 -29.63 -3.43 -9.32
N GLU A 6 -29.91 -2.17 -8.99
CA GLU A 6 -29.50 -0.99 -9.74
C GLU A 6 -27.97 -0.79 -9.81
N ALA A 7 -27.21 -1.29 -8.83
CA ALA A 7 -25.74 -1.24 -8.86
C ALA A 7 -25.16 -2.32 -9.78
N VAL A 8 -25.90 -3.41 -10.03
CA VAL A 8 -25.47 -4.51 -10.89
C VAL A 8 -25.51 -4.10 -12.37
N ASP A 9 -26.39 -3.17 -12.75
CA ASP A 9 -26.52 -2.73 -14.14
C ASP A 9 -25.53 -1.62 -14.55
N LEU A 10 -24.76 -1.08 -13.60
CA LEU A 10 -23.77 -0.04 -13.90
C LEU A 10 -22.57 -0.62 -14.67
N ALA A 11 -22.18 0.11 -15.72
CA ALA A 11 -20.96 -0.12 -16.49
C ALA A 11 -19.71 -0.02 -15.63
N LEU A 12 -19.66 0.98 -14.75
CA LEU A 12 -18.60 1.23 -13.77
C LEU A 12 -19.24 1.37 -12.38
N TYR A 13 -18.81 0.58 -11.41
CA TYR A 13 -19.36 0.61 -10.05
C TYR A 13 -18.28 0.40 -8.99
N ALA A 14 -18.49 1.01 -7.82
CA ALA A 14 -17.62 0.84 -6.65
C ALA A 14 -18.17 -0.25 -5.72
N VAL A 15 -17.30 -1.11 -5.21
CA VAL A 15 -17.62 -2.10 -4.16
C VAL A 15 -16.80 -1.77 -2.93
N ILE A 16 -17.48 -1.68 -1.78
CA ILE A 16 -16.88 -1.43 -0.47
C ILE A 16 -17.36 -2.51 0.51
N PRO A 17 -16.45 -3.25 1.16
CA PRO A 17 -15.02 -3.32 0.88
C PRO A 17 -14.73 -4.01 -0.46
N GLY A 18 -13.65 -3.59 -1.13
CA GLY A 18 -13.14 -4.19 -2.37
C GLY A 18 -12.41 -5.53 -2.16
N PRO A 19 -11.55 -5.97 -3.11
CA PRO A 19 -10.82 -7.23 -3.06
C PRO A 19 -9.93 -7.43 -1.81
N THR A 20 -9.56 -6.34 -1.14
CA THR A 20 -8.81 -6.37 0.12
C THR A 20 -9.67 -6.80 1.32
N GLY A 21 -10.99 -6.82 1.18
CA GLY A 21 -11.94 -7.27 2.19
C GLY A 21 -12.11 -6.30 3.37
N ALA A 22 -13.21 -6.48 4.12
CA ALA A 22 -13.41 -5.79 5.40
C ALA A 22 -12.29 -6.14 6.39
N HIS A 23 -11.73 -7.33 6.26
CA HIS A 23 -10.62 -7.85 7.04
C HIS A 23 -9.78 -8.74 6.11
N ASN A 24 -8.46 -8.74 6.29
CA ASN A 24 -7.53 -9.51 5.44
C ASN A 24 -6.66 -10.44 6.31
N TRP A 25 -5.44 -10.75 5.89
CA TRP A 25 -4.55 -11.69 6.57
C TRP A 25 -4.06 -11.26 7.95
N HIS A 26 -4.14 -9.95 8.29
CA HIS A 26 -3.67 -9.41 9.56
C HIS A 26 -4.41 -10.09 10.73
N PRO A 27 -3.74 -10.83 11.63
CA PRO A 27 -4.45 -11.63 12.62
C PRO A 27 -5.40 -10.82 13.52
N MET A 28 -6.59 -11.35 13.76
CA MET A 28 -7.47 -10.91 14.86
C MET A 28 -7.11 -11.65 16.16
N ALA A 29 -7.55 -11.13 17.30
CA ALA A 29 -7.37 -11.78 18.61
C ALA A 29 -8.70 -11.93 19.33
N PHE A 30 -8.86 -13.02 20.09
CA PHE A 30 -10.01 -13.22 20.98
C PHE A 30 -9.54 -13.17 22.43
N ASN A 31 -10.27 -12.48 23.30
CA ASN A 31 -10.03 -12.48 24.73
C ASN A 31 -11.19 -13.16 25.47
N PRO A 32 -10.94 -14.29 26.18
CA PRO A 32 -11.99 -15.03 26.86
C PRO A 32 -12.58 -14.30 28.08
N ASP A 33 -11.85 -13.38 28.70
CA ASP A 33 -12.30 -12.65 29.88
C ASP A 33 -13.31 -11.56 29.51
N THR A 34 -13.09 -10.87 28.39
CA THR A 34 -14.03 -9.87 27.85
C THR A 34 -15.09 -10.47 26.94
N GLY A 35 -14.82 -11.66 26.37
CA GLY A 35 -15.65 -12.31 25.37
C GLY A 35 -15.60 -11.63 23.99
N LEU A 36 -14.62 -10.75 23.74
CA LEU A 36 -14.55 -9.93 22.53
C LEU A 36 -13.52 -10.45 21.52
N VAL A 37 -13.80 -10.20 20.23
CA VAL A 37 -12.86 -10.39 19.12
C VAL A 37 -12.38 -9.02 18.64
N TYR A 38 -11.07 -8.81 18.60
CA TYR A 38 -10.43 -7.58 18.16
C TYR A 38 -9.96 -7.73 16.71
N ILE A 39 -10.54 -6.97 15.80
CA ILE A 39 -10.44 -7.14 14.35
C ILE A 39 -9.84 -5.88 13.72
N PRO A 40 -8.74 -5.99 12.96
CA PRO A 40 -8.31 -4.95 12.03
C PRO A 40 -9.29 -4.88 10.85
N VAL A 41 -10.10 -3.83 10.81
CA VAL A 41 -11.12 -3.59 9.78
C VAL A 41 -10.63 -2.56 8.76
N ASN A 42 -10.99 -2.74 7.49
CA ASN A 42 -10.66 -1.86 6.37
C ASN A 42 -11.93 -1.39 5.64
N GLU A 43 -11.90 -0.17 5.12
CA GLU A 43 -12.96 0.41 4.29
C GLU A 43 -12.44 0.86 2.92
N ILE A 44 -11.74 -0.04 2.22
CA ILE A 44 -11.13 0.29 0.92
C ILE A 44 -12.13 0.07 -0.22
N PRO A 45 -12.46 1.10 -1.03
CA PRO A 45 -13.25 0.93 -2.25
C PRO A 45 -12.44 0.31 -3.38
N PHE A 46 -13.13 -0.39 -4.28
CA PHE A 46 -12.57 -0.85 -5.55
C PHE A 46 -13.58 -0.67 -6.68
N PHE A 47 -13.10 -0.22 -7.84
CA PHE A 47 -13.92 0.03 -9.03
C PHE A 47 -13.86 -1.16 -10.00
N TYR A 48 -15.03 -1.64 -10.42
CA TYR A 48 -15.17 -2.66 -11.46
C TYR A 48 -15.80 -2.04 -12.70
N ASP A 49 -15.23 -2.35 -13.87
CA ASP A 49 -15.73 -1.92 -15.18
C ASP A 49 -16.13 -3.14 -16.02
N LYS A 50 -17.41 -3.24 -16.37
CA LYS A 50 -17.98 -4.32 -17.20
C LYS A 50 -17.87 -4.06 -18.70
N THR A 51 -17.51 -2.85 -19.10
CA THR A 51 -17.47 -2.44 -20.51
C THR A 51 -16.13 -2.72 -21.17
N ARG A 52 -15.08 -2.93 -20.37
CA ARG A 52 -13.75 -3.27 -20.87
C ARG A 52 -13.64 -4.79 -21.03
N ASN A 53 -13.33 -5.21 -22.25
CA ASN A 53 -13.14 -6.62 -22.54
C ASN A 53 -11.80 -7.08 -21.93
N VAL A 54 -11.86 -7.90 -20.87
CA VAL A 54 -10.68 -8.53 -20.27
C VAL A 54 -9.89 -9.38 -21.27
N GLU A 55 -10.49 -9.80 -22.39
CA GLU A 55 -9.80 -10.56 -23.44
C GLU A 55 -8.76 -9.72 -24.22
N ASP A 56 -8.90 -8.39 -24.27
CA ASP A 56 -7.91 -7.48 -24.88
C ASP A 56 -6.86 -7.00 -23.87
N SER A 57 -7.03 -7.36 -22.59
CA SER A 57 -6.07 -7.03 -21.54
C SER A 57 -4.80 -7.83 -21.73
N LYS A 58 -3.66 -7.14 -21.77
CA LYS A 58 -2.34 -7.80 -21.68
C LYS A 58 -1.89 -7.81 -20.23
N SER A 59 -2.77 -8.16 -19.29
CA SER A 59 -2.38 -8.36 -17.90
C SER A 59 -1.61 -9.67 -17.76
N PHE A 60 -0.45 -9.60 -17.11
CA PHE A 60 0.28 -10.82 -16.72
C PHE A 60 -0.52 -11.63 -15.67
N TRP A 61 -1.39 -10.97 -14.90
CA TRP A 61 -2.26 -11.59 -13.90
C TRP A 61 -3.71 -11.59 -14.38
N ASN A 62 -4.22 -12.76 -14.77
CA ASN A 62 -5.64 -12.91 -15.09
C ASN A 62 -6.47 -13.10 -13.81
N ILE A 63 -6.88 -11.98 -13.22
CA ILE A 63 -7.62 -11.90 -11.96
C ILE A 63 -9.13 -11.68 -12.15
N GLY A 64 -9.62 -11.75 -13.40
CA GLY A 64 -11.05 -11.64 -13.71
C GLY A 64 -11.62 -10.22 -13.68
N TYR A 65 -10.77 -9.19 -13.61
CA TYR A 65 -11.15 -7.79 -13.77
C TYR A 65 -10.03 -7.01 -14.47
N ASP A 66 -10.36 -5.86 -15.06
CA ASP A 66 -9.37 -4.96 -15.65
C ASP A 66 -8.72 -4.08 -14.57
N ALA A 67 -7.43 -4.29 -14.31
CA ALA A 67 -6.68 -3.50 -13.35
C ALA A 67 -6.48 -2.03 -13.78
N ALA A 68 -6.73 -1.70 -15.06
CA ALA A 68 -6.77 -0.35 -15.60
C ALA A 68 -8.12 0.38 -15.35
N ALA A 69 -9.15 -0.31 -14.87
CA ALA A 69 -10.48 0.25 -14.69
C ALA A 69 -10.48 1.44 -13.72
N GLY A 70 -11.09 2.55 -14.14
CA GLY A 70 -11.23 3.76 -13.33
C GLY A 70 -9.97 4.61 -13.16
N TRP A 71 -8.82 4.20 -13.71
CA TRP A 71 -7.59 4.99 -13.63
C TRP A 71 -7.53 6.06 -14.73
N PRO A 72 -7.44 7.36 -14.38
CA PRO A 72 -7.20 8.39 -15.37
C PRO A 72 -5.71 8.46 -15.73
N VAL A 73 -5.41 8.91 -16.96
CA VAL A 73 -4.04 9.22 -17.39
C VAL A 73 -3.49 10.44 -16.66
N GLU A 74 -4.32 11.46 -16.47
CA GLU A 74 -4.00 12.71 -15.78
C GLU A 74 -5.02 13.01 -14.69
N TYR A 75 -4.59 13.76 -13.69
CA TYR A 75 -5.44 14.16 -12.58
C TYR A 75 -5.01 15.54 -12.05
N PRO A 76 -5.96 16.37 -11.58
CA PRO A 76 -5.64 17.69 -11.05
C PRO A 76 -4.84 17.60 -9.73
N ALA A 77 -4.15 18.69 -9.41
CA ALA A 77 -3.48 18.84 -8.12
C ALA A 77 -4.48 18.60 -6.95
N GLY A 78 -4.01 17.94 -5.90
CA GLY A 78 -4.82 17.57 -4.73
C GLY A 78 -5.65 16.29 -4.86
N THR A 79 -5.75 15.67 -6.05
CA THR A 79 -6.49 14.39 -6.20
C THR A 79 -5.91 13.28 -5.34
N LEU A 80 -4.59 13.11 -5.32
CA LEU A 80 -3.95 12.05 -4.52
C LEU A 80 -4.14 12.28 -3.02
N ASP A 81 -4.03 13.52 -2.57
CA ASP A 81 -4.24 13.89 -1.15
C ASP A 81 -5.68 13.60 -0.72
N ALA A 82 -6.66 13.93 -1.56
CA ALA A 82 -8.07 13.64 -1.28
C ALA A 82 -8.38 12.14 -1.17
N VAL A 83 -7.66 11.29 -1.92
CA VAL A 83 -7.81 9.82 -1.81
C VAL A 83 -7.04 9.29 -0.59
N ALA A 84 -5.91 9.90 -0.24
CA ALA A 84 -5.13 9.52 0.94
C ALA A 84 -5.85 9.82 2.27
N ASP A 85 -6.77 10.79 2.29
CA ASP A 85 -7.55 11.21 3.47
C ASP A 85 -8.85 10.40 3.67
N MET A 86 -9.06 9.33 2.90
CA MET A 86 -10.22 8.44 3.07
C MET A 86 -10.10 7.58 4.34
N ASP A 87 -11.25 7.16 4.91
CA ASP A 87 -11.30 6.34 6.13
C ASP A 87 -10.51 5.03 5.95
N GLY A 88 -9.48 4.86 6.79
CA GLY A 88 -8.63 3.67 6.80
C GLY A 88 -9.28 2.46 7.46
N GLY A 89 -10.45 2.61 8.07
CA GLY A 89 -11.05 1.60 8.91
C GLY A 89 -10.56 1.71 10.36
N SER A 90 -10.56 0.60 11.10
CA SER A 90 -10.45 0.67 12.55
C SER A 90 -9.91 -0.60 13.20
N LEU A 91 -9.47 -0.48 14.45
CA LEU A 91 -9.46 -1.59 15.40
C LEU A 91 -10.86 -1.74 15.98
N LEU A 92 -11.58 -2.78 15.57
CA LEU A 92 -12.93 -3.06 16.04
C LEU A 92 -12.89 -4.11 17.15
N ALA A 93 -13.49 -3.81 18.31
CA ALA A 93 -13.87 -4.83 19.28
C ALA A 93 -15.30 -5.29 19.01
N TRP A 94 -15.44 -6.55 18.62
CA TRP A 94 -16.69 -7.18 18.25
C TRP A 94 -17.17 -8.14 19.33
N ASP A 95 -18.45 -8.06 19.71
CA ASP A 95 -19.11 -9.07 20.53
C ASP A 95 -19.68 -10.16 19.60
N PRO A 96 -19.08 -11.36 19.54
CA PRO A 96 -19.52 -12.40 18.62
C PRO A 96 -20.85 -13.05 19.06
N VAL A 97 -21.26 -12.91 20.32
CA VAL A 97 -22.51 -13.49 20.84
C VAL A 97 -23.68 -12.59 20.48
N LYS A 98 -23.50 -11.27 20.65
CA LYS A 98 -24.54 -10.27 20.33
C LYS A 98 -24.52 -9.82 18.87
N ALA A 99 -23.42 -10.09 18.16
CA ALA A 99 -23.16 -9.61 16.81
C ALA A 99 -23.23 -8.08 16.71
N GLU A 100 -22.55 -7.39 17.63
CA GLU A 100 -22.52 -5.92 17.70
C GLU A 100 -21.11 -5.37 18.00
N PRO A 101 -20.77 -4.16 17.51
CA PRO A 101 -19.54 -3.49 17.89
C PRO A 101 -19.64 -3.01 19.34
N ARG A 102 -18.57 -3.22 20.13
CA ARG A 102 -18.45 -2.70 21.49
C ARG A 102 -17.75 -1.36 21.54
N TRP A 103 -16.69 -1.24 20.76
CA TRP A 103 -15.96 0.00 20.50
C TRP A 103 -15.17 -0.15 19.20
N ALA A 104 -14.75 0.98 18.62
CA ALA A 104 -13.87 1.01 17.47
C ALA A 104 -12.88 2.18 17.61
N VAL A 105 -11.61 1.93 17.29
CA VAL A 105 -10.58 2.97 17.22
C VAL A 105 -10.24 3.23 15.75
N PRO A 106 -10.53 4.41 15.19
CA PRO A 106 -10.29 4.69 13.78
C PRO A 106 -8.80 4.86 13.46
N PHE A 107 -8.42 4.51 12.24
CA PHE A 107 -7.09 4.74 11.69
C PHE A 107 -7.18 5.55 10.40
N ALA A 108 -6.19 6.41 10.17
CA ALA A 108 -6.13 7.22 8.96
C ALA A 108 -5.83 6.41 7.69
N LEU A 109 -5.10 5.29 7.81
CA LEU A 109 -4.79 4.42 6.67
C LEU A 109 -5.29 2.99 6.90
N PRO A 110 -5.66 2.26 5.83
CA PRO A 110 -6.13 0.89 5.95
C PRO A 110 -5.00 -0.13 6.02
N LEU A 111 -5.39 -1.38 6.26
CA LEU A 111 -4.52 -2.56 6.29
C LEU A 111 -3.50 -2.51 7.43
N ASN A 112 -3.94 -1.98 8.59
CA ASN A 112 -3.16 -1.95 9.83
C ASN A 112 -2.82 -3.36 10.34
N GLY A 113 -1.88 -3.42 11.27
CA GLY A 113 -1.29 -4.66 11.75
C GLY A 113 -2.25 -5.61 12.43
N GLY A 114 -1.77 -6.84 12.58
CA GLY A 114 -2.47 -7.84 13.39
C GLY A 114 -2.51 -7.46 14.87
N VAL A 115 -3.34 -8.20 15.60
CA VAL A 115 -3.68 -7.91 16.99
C VAL A 115 -3.18 -9.01 17.91
N LEU A 116 -2.73 -8.61 19.09
CA LEU A 116 -2.51 -9.48 20.24
C LEU A 116 -3.45 -9.05 21.38
N SER A 117 -4.04 -9.99 22.10
CA SER A 117 -4.71 -9.69 23.37
C SER A 117 -4.11 -10.53 24.50
N THR A 118 -4.13 -10.00 25.72
CA THR A 118 -3.59 -10.64 26.92
C THR A 118 -4.65 -10.72 28.04
N ASP A 119 -4.43 -11.61 29.01
CA ASP A 119 -5.23 -11.77 30.23
C ASP A 119 -5.14 -10.57 31.18
N ALA A 120 -4.15 -9.69 31.00
CA ALA A 120 -4.03 -8.42 31.71
C ALA A 120 -5.03 -7.35 31.24
N GLY A 121 -5.97 -7.68 30.35
CA GLY A 121 -6.93 -6.72 29.80
C GLY A 121 -6.31 -5.75 28.79
N LEU A 122 -5.26 -6.18 28.07
CA LEU A 122 -4.60 -5.37 27.05
C LEU A 122 -4.81 -5.92 25.65
N VAL A 123 -4.84 -5.01 24.67
CA VAL A 123 -4.85 -5.29 23.24
C VAL A 123 -3.73 -4.52 22.56
N PHE A 124 -2.83 -5.19 21.85
CA PHE A 124 -1.73 -4.56 21.14
C PHE A 124 -1.95 -4.61 19.63
N GLN A 125 -1.68 -3.50 18.94
CA GLN A 125 -1.73 -3.43 17.49
C GLN A 125 -0.72 -2.42 16.94
N GLY A 126 -0.06 -2.80 15.84
CA GLY A 126 0.75 -1.90 15.03
C GLY A 126 -0.06 -1.22 13.92
N ASN A 127 0.31 0.00 13.51
CA ASN A 127 -0.33 0.70 12.38
C ASN A 127 0.63 0.95 11.20
N LYS A 128 0.09 1.49 10.10
CA LYS A 128 0.87 1.80 8.88
C LYS A 128 1.92 2.89 9.03
N PHE A 129 1.79 3.78 10.02
CA PHE A 129 2.76 4.83 10.31
C PHE A 129 3.84 4.39 11.31
N GLY A 130 3.77 3.15 11.78
CA GLY A 130 4.75 2.57 12.70
C GLY A 130 4.42 2.77 14.17
N ASP A 131 3.23 3.25 14.55
CA ASP A 131 2.84 3.21 15.96
C ASP A 131 2.54 1.77 16.36
N LEU A 132 3.16 1.29 17.45
CA LEU A 132 2.67 0.15 18.22
C LEU A 132 1.91 0.70 19.42
N VAL A 133 0.65 0.32 19.59
CA VAL A 133 -0.23 0.85 20.64
C VAL A 133 -0.75 -0.28 21.50
N ALA A 134 -0.80 -0.07 22.82
CA ALA A 134 -1.56 -0.90 23.75
C ALA A 134 -2.86 -0.18 24.11
N TYR A 135 -3.97 -0.90 23.97
CA TYR A 135 -5.31 -0.44 24.27
C TYR A 135 -5.88 -1.21 25.47
N ASP A 136 -6.73 -0.54 26.23
CA ASP A 136 -7.61 -1.21 27.19
C ASP A 136 -8.59 -2.12 26.44
N ALA A 137 -8.68 -3.39 26.85
CA ALA A 137 -9.44 -4.42 26.15
C ALA A 137 -10.96 -4.20 26.19
N GLU A 138 -11.50 -3.48 27.18
CA GLU A 138 -12.93 -3.26 27.36
C GLU A 138 -13.42 -1.97 26.71
N THR A 139 -12.56 -0.94 26.65
CA THR A 139 -12.94 0.42 26.27
C THR A 139 -12.28 0.91 24.99
N GLY A 140 -11.16 0.33 24.57
CA GLY A 140 -10.34 0.83 23.48
C GLY A 140 -9.52 2.06 23.82
N GLU A 141 -9.41 2.43 25.11
CA GLU A 141 -8.57 3.55 25.56
C GLU A 141 -7.09 3.27 25.25
N ARG A 142 -6.38 4.26 24.71
CA ARG A 142 -4.92 4.16 24.47
C ARG A 142 -4.18 4.29 25.79
N LEU A 143 -3.51 3.21 26.22
CA LEU A 143 -2.77 3.16 27.48
C LEU A 143 -1.27 3.39 27.30
N TRP A 144 -0.73 2.97 26.16
CA TRP A 144 0.68 3.09 25.83
C TRP A 144 0.88 3.12 24.31
N SER A 145 1.95 3.75 23.86
CA SER A 145 2.38 3.68 22.46
C SER A 145 3.88 3.88 22.31
N GLU A 146 4.45 3.27 21.29
CA GLU A 146 5.83 3.51 20.84
C GLU A 146 5.89 3.66 19.32
N GLN A 147 6.73 4.59 18.84
CA GLN A 147 7.04 4.73 17.43
C GLN A 147 8.11 3.71 17.02
N LEU A 148 7.74 2.81 16.12
CA LEU A 148 8.64 1.85 15.50
C LEU A 148 9.38 2.50 14.31
N VAL A 149 10.47 1.86 13.89
CA VAL A 149 11.32 2.35 12.79
C VAL A 149 10.68 2.22 11.41
N GLY A 150 9.70 1.32 11.26
CA GLY A 150 8.89 1.15 10.05
C GLY A 150 7.48 0.70 10.41
N ASN A 151 6.65 0.43 9.40
CA ASN A 151 5.29 -0.04 9.63
C ASN A 151 5.25 -1.40 10.36
N ALA A 152 4.14 -1.71 11.03
CA ALA A 152 3.94 -2.99 11.72
C ALA A 152 2.68 -3.68 11.23
N ALA A 153 2.79 -4.40 10.11
CA ALA A 153 1.69 -5.21 9.57
C ALA A 153 1.51 -6.56 10.30
N ALA A 154 2.59 -7.13 10.86
CA ALA A 154 2.50 -8.40 11.59
C ALA A 154 1.78 -8.22 12.93
N ALA A 155 1.15 -9.30 13.42
CA ALA A 155 0.64 -9.30 14.79
C ALA A 155 1.81 -9.28 15.79
N PRO A 156 1.71 -8.50 16.88
CA PRO A 156 2.59 -8.66 18.02
C PRO A 156 2.44 -10.04 18.66
N MET A 157 3.43 -10.44 19.45
CA MET A 157 3.41 -11.68 20.21
C MET A 157 4.07 -11.47 21.57
N THR A 158 3.60 -12.17 22.61
CA THR A 158 4.21 -12.10 23.95
C THR A 158 4.68 -13.46 24.45
N TYR A 159 5.75 -13.48 25.24
CA TYR A 159 6.36 -14.67 25.82
C TYR A 159 7.08 -14.33 27.12
N GLU A 160 7.49 -15.36 27.86
CA GLU A 160 8.24 -15.21 29.11
C GLU A 160 9.60 -15.90 29.00
N ILE A 161 10.65 -15.28 29.55
CA ILE A 161 11.96 -15.88 29.78
C ILE A 161 12.36 -15.58 31.23
N ASP A 162 12.67 -16.62 32.01
CA ASP A 162 13.14 -16.52 33.41
C ASP A 162 12.27 -15.62 34.31
N GLY A 163 10.93 -15.68 34.14
CA GLY A 163 9.98 -14.88 34.91
C GLY A 163 9.80 -13.44 34.43
N GLU A 164 10.42 -13.05 33.32
CA GLU A 164 10.28 -11.74 32.71
C GLU A 164 9.49 -11.83 31.41
N GLN A 165 8.44 -11.01 31.28
CA GLN A 165 7.59 -10.96 30.10
C GLN A 165 8.17 -10.04 29.02
N TYR A 166 8.09 -10.51 27.78
CA TYR A 166 8.54 -9.82 26.59
C TYR A 166 7.38 -9.67 25.60
N LEU A 167 7.39 -8.58 24.84
CA LEU A 167 6.49 -8.32 23.72
C LEU A 167 7.33 -8.11 22.47
N SER A 168 7.15 -8.92 21.44
CA SER A 168 7.86 -8.77 20.16
C SER A 168 6.91 -8.44 19.03
N VAL A 169 7.39 -7.62 18.09
CA VAL A 169 6.70 -7.30 16.85
C VAL A 169 7.70 -7.25 15.69
N LEU A 170 7.25 -7.66 14.50
CA LEU A 170 7.99 -7.43 13.26
C LEU A 170 7.63 -6.05 12.71
N SER A 171 8.62 -5.17 12.61
CA SER A 171 8.49 -3.84 12.03
C SER A 171 9.31 -3.78 10.74
N GLY A 172 8.68 -3.42 9.62
CA GLY A 172 9.36 -3.34 8.34
C GLY A 172 8.47 -2.77 7.25
N TRP A 173 9.06 -2.04 6.31
CA TRP A 173 8.28 -1.42 5.25
C TRP A 173 7.94 -2.41 4.14
N GLY A 174 6.70 -2.88 4.11
CA GLY A 174 6.19 -3.72 3.02
C GLY A 174 4.76 -4.22 3.25
N SER A 175 4.03 -4.39 2.15
CA SER A 175 2.77 -5.14 2.03
C SER A 175 2.21 -4.89 0.62
N VAL A 176 1.16 -5.61 0.24
CA VAL A 176 0.43 -5.34 -1.03
C VAL A 176 -0.05 -3.88 -1.11
N SER A 177 -0.43 -3.28 0.01
CA SER A 177 -0.88 -1.88 0.03
C SER A 177 0.27 -0.90 -0.21
N ASN A 178 1.45 -1.15 0.39
CA ASN A 178 2.64 -0.34 0.14
C ASN A 178 3.12 -0.43 -1.31
N LEU A 179 2.88 -1.57 -1.97
CA LEU A 179 3.25 -1.76 -3.38
C LEU A 179 2.27 -1.07 -4.34
N ILE A 180 0.97 -1.13 -4.10
CA ILE A 180 -0.06 -0.62 -5.02
C ILE A 180 -0.39 0.85 -4.74
N ALA A 181 -0.59 1.20 -3.47
CA ALA A 181 -1.16 2.48 -3.05
C ALA A 181 -0.07 3.46 -2.57
N GLY A 182 1.06 3.54 -3.28
CA GLY A 182 2.19 4.38 -2.86
C GLY A 182 1.81 5.84 -2.58
N PHE A 183 0.84 6.37 -3.33
CA PHE A 183 0.32 7.73 -3.18
C PHE A 183 -0.39 8.02 -1.85
N THR A 184 -0.83 7.01 -1.08
CA THR A 184 -1.52 7.23 0.20
C THR A 184 -0.56 7.45 1.37
N TYR A 185 0.74 7.22 1.17
CA TYR A 185 1.69 7.19 2.27
C TYR A 185 2.41 8.53 2.49
N GLY A 186 2.36 9.48 1.56
CA GLY A 186 3.09 10.76 1.71
C GLY A 186 4.57 10.54 2.07
N GLU A 187 5.06 11.23 3.11
CA GLU A 187 6.39 11.01 3.71
C GLU A 187 6.39 9.90 4.80
N ALA A 188 5.51 8.88 4.72
CA ALA A 188 5.39 7.85 5.75
C ALA A 188 6.74 7.24 6.16
N ALA A 189 6.75 6.78 7.43
CA ALA A 189 7.91 6.25 8.15
C ALA A 189 8.84 5.39 7.29
N GLY A 190 10.13 5.49 7.61
CA GLY A 190 11.25 5.05 6.79
C GLY A 190 11.02 3.73 6.05
N LYS A 191 11.54 3.67 4.80
CA LYS A 191 11.60 2.49 3.93
C LYS A 191 12.60 1.47 4.49
N GLU A 192 12.37 1.09 5.74
CA GLU A 192 13.28 0.34 6.59
C GLU A 192 13.23 -1.15 6.25
N PRO A 193 14.40 -1.82 6.24
CA PRO A 193 14.47 -3.26 6.32
C PRO A 193 13.72 -3.78 7.55
N ALA A 194 13.12 -4.96 7.42
CA ALA A 194 12.40 -5.60 8.51
C ALA A 194 13.31 -5.88 9.70
N ARG A 195 12.83 -5.56 10.90
CA ARG A 195 13.47 -5.82 12.20
C ARG A 195 12.49 -6.50 13.14
N VAL A 196 13.01 -7.36 14.01
CA VAL A 196 12.32 -7.81 15.21
C VAL A 196 12.56 -6.77 16.29
N ILE A 197 11.50 -6.17 16.82
CA ILE A 197 11.56 -5.22 17.93
C ILE A 197 10.93 -5.89 19.13
N THR A 198 11.65 -5.89 20.25
CA THR A 198 11.22 -6.54 21.49
C THR A 198 11.23 -5.55 22.65
N PHE A 199 10.11 -5.52 23.38
CA PHE A 199 9.86 -4.70 24.54
C PHE A 199 9.81 -5.55 25.81
N LYS A 200 10.17 -4.93 26.93
CA LYS A 200 9.94 -5.44 28.29
C LYS A 200 9.80 -4.27 29.25
N LEU A 201 9.23 -4.50 30.42
CA LEU A 201 9.14 -3.47 31.47
C LEU A 201 10.54 -2.99 31.88
N GLY A 202 10.72 -1.68 31.96
CA GLY A 202 12.01 -1.06 32.31
C GLY A 202 13.07 -1.09 31.21
N GLY A 203 12.78 -1.62 30.02
CA GLY A 203 13.67 -1.53 28.86
C GLY A 203 13.91 -0.06 28.44
N ASN A 204 15.15 0.27 28.10
CA ASN A 204 15.56 1.64 27.78
C ASN A 204 16.53 1.74 26.59
N GLU A 205 16.60 0.68 25.78
CA GLU A 205 17.35 0.69 24.53
C GLU A 205 16.72 1.66 23.52
N MET A 206 17.55 2.35 22.75
CA MET A 206 17.07 3.31 21.77
C MET A 206 16.64 2.63 20.47
N MET A 207 15.51 3.07 19.91
CA MET A 207 15.11 2.68 18.55
C MET A 207 16.18 3.11 17.54
N PRO A 208 16.52 2.26 16.54
CA PRO A 208 17.41 2.66 15.46
C PRO A 208 16.88 3.89 14.71
N ALA A 209 17.79 4.77 14.26
CA ALA A 209 17.40 5.87 13.40
C ALA A 209 16.89 5.35 12.04
N PRO A 210 15.83 5.95 11.47
CA PRO A 210 15.41 5.66 10.10
C PRO A 210 16.51 5.99 9.08
N LEU A 211 16.56 5.22 7.99
CA LEU A 211 17.35 5.45 6.80
C LEU A 211 16.84 6.70 6.09
N ALA A 212 17.78 7.54 5.65
CA ALA A 212 17.45 8.70 4.85
C ALA A 212 16.99 8.27 3.45
N ASP A 213 15.87 8.81 2.98
CA ASP A 213 15.50 8.72 1.57
C ASP A 213 16.41 9.65 0.76
N GLN A 214 17.12 9.08 -0.21
CA GLN A 214 18.05 9.82 -1.08
C GLN A 214 17.51 10.01 -2.49
N VAL A 215 16.27 9.58 -2.77
CA VAL A 215 15.68 9.69 -4.10
C VAL A 215 15.21 11.13 -4.33
N VAL A 216 15.91 11.82 -5.22
CA VAL A 216 15.51 13.15 -5.67
C VAL A 216 14.34 13.03 -6.66
N ALA A 217 13.17 13.50 -6.25
CA ALA A 217 11.95 13.57 -7.06
C ALA A 217 12.05 14.66 -8.15
N THR A 218 12.72 14.31 -9.25
CA THR A 218 12.82 15.16 -10.44
C THR A 218 12.85 14.31 -11.72
N PRO A 219 12.11 14.68 -12.79
CA PRO A 219 12.16 13.97 -14.06
C PRO A 219 13.59 13.85 -14.61
N LYS A 220 13.92 12.68 -15.16
CA LYS A 220 15.26 12.42 -15.73
C LYS A 220 15.33 12.57 -17.26
N SER A 221 14.21 12.89 -17.90
CA SER A 221 14.07 13.08 -19.35
C SER A 221 13.01 14.14 -19.64
N PRO A 222 13.11 14.90 -20.76
CA PRO A 222 11.97 15.62 -21.33
C PRO A 222 10.78 14.68 -21.55
N MET A 223 9.57 15.25 -21.54
CA MET A 223 8.35 14.52 -21.90
C MET A 223 8.39 14.11 -23.38
N PHE A 224 7.86 12.93 -23.69
CA PHE A 224 7.75 12.40 -25.05
C PHE A 224 6.54 11.47 -25.17
N GLY A 225 6.19 11.11 -26.41
CA GLY A 225 5.02 10.31 -26.73
C GLY A 225 3.79 11.16 -27.02
N GLU A 226 2.92 10.66 -27.90
CA GLU A 226 1.63 11.27 -28.24
C GLU A 226 0.55 10.86 -27.22
N PRO A 227 -0.58 11.60 -27.12
CA PRO A 227 -1.65 11.30 -26.16
C PRO A 227 -2.16 9.86 -26.20
N GLU A 228 -2.29 9.27 -27.40
CA GLU A 228 -2.72 7.88 -27.56
C GLU A 228 -1.68 6.89 -27.00
N GLN A 229 -0.39 7.22 -27.12
CA GLN A 229 0.69 6.42 -26.55
C GLN A 229 0.70 6.52 -25.02
N HIS A 230 0.40 7.69 -24.44
CA HIS A 230 0.23 7.84 -22.99
C HIS A 230 -0.97 7.05 -22.46
N GLN A 231 -2.09 7.06 -23.18
CA GLN A 231 -3.27 6.28 -22.84
C GLN A 231 -2.98 4.77 -22.87
N LEU A 232 -2.32 4.29 -23.93
CA LEU A 232 -1.88 2.89 -24.02
C LEU A 232 -0.89 2.55 -22.89
N GLY A 233 0.06 3.43 -22.62
CA GLY A 233 1.06 3.27 -21.58
C GLY A 233 0.46 3.17 -20.19
N MET A 234 -0.52 4.02 -19.88
CA MET A 234 -1.28 3.97 -18.63
C MET A 234 -1.97 2.62 -18.49
N GLN A 235 -2.68 2.16 -19.52
CA GLN A 235 -3.35 0.86 -19.47
C GLN A 235 -2.35 -0.28 -19.24
N ARG A 236 -1.28 -0.35 -20.03
CA ARG A 236 -0.29 -1.43 -19.91
C ARG A 236 0.46 -1.38 -18.57
N PHE A 237 0.71 -0.19 -18.04
CA PHE A 237 1.30 0.00 -16.73
C PHE A 237 0.36 -0.48 -15.62
N ALA A 238 -0.93 -0.12 -15.68
CA ALA A 238 -1.94 -0.60 -14.75
C ALA A 238 -2.22 -2.10 -14.90
N GLU A 239 -1.96 -2.71 -16.04
CA GLU A 239 -2.12 -4.16 -16.21
C GLU A 239 -0.90 -4.97 -15.69
N ASN A 240 0.29 -4.37 -15.64
CA ASN A 240 1.53 -5.16 -15.49
C ASN A 240 2.52 -4.62 -14.44
N CYS A 241 2.51 -3.33 -14.15
CA CYS A 241 3.57 -2.66 -13.37
C CYS A 241 3.07 -2.11 -12.04
N HIS A 242 1.83 -1.64 -11.98
CA HIS A 242 1.31 -0.92 -10.81
C HIS A 242 1.25 -1.77 -9.53
N PHE A 243 1.14 -3.10 -9.64
CA PHE A 243 1.17 -4.02 -8.50
C PHE A 243 2.50 -4.06 -7.76
N CYS A 244 3.57 -3.54 -8.37
CA CYS A 244 4.90 -3.45 -7.77
C CYS A 244 5.39 -2.00 -7.66
N HIS A 245 5.15 -1.18 -8.69
CA HIS A 245 5.65 0.18 -8.81
C HIS A 245 4.63 1.26 -8.42
N GLY A 246 3.47 0.84 -7.90
CA GLY A 246 2.39 1.71 -7.45
C GLY A 246 1.51 2.26 -8.58
N ALA A 247 0.24 2.50 -8.27
CA ALA A 247 -0.67 3.21 -9.15
C ALA A 247 -0.13 4.61 -9.48
N PHE A 248 -0.46 5.12 -10.68
CA PHE A 248 0.09 6.37 -11.21
C PHE A 248 1.63 6.42 -11.30
N ALA A 249 2.29 5.25 -11.28
CA ALA A 249 3.74 5.12 -11.11
C ALA A 249 4.28 5.77 -9.82
N VAL A 250 3.44 5.99 -8.82
CA VAL A 250 3.81 6.48 -7.49
C VAL A 250 4.13 5.29 -6.61
N SER A 251 5.41 4.95 -6.51
CA SER A 251 5.82 3.84 -5.64
C SER A 251 5.71 4.22 -4.17
N GLY A 252 5.27 3.27 -3.33
CA GLY A 252 5.35 3.41 -1.87
C GLY A 252 6.77 3.24 -1.34
N GLY A 253 7.77 2.97 -2.18
CA GLY A 253 9.18 2.87 -1.79
C GLY A 253 9.63 1.49 -1.30
N VAL A 254 8.77 0.47 -1.40
CA VAL A 254 9.18 -0.94 -1.24
C VAL A 254 10.04 -1.38 -2.44
N ILE A 255 9.69 -0.89 -3.63
CA ILE A 255 10.36 -1.12 -4.92
C ILE A 255 10.63 0.26 -5.55
N PRO A 256 11.62 0.43 -6.44
CA PRO A 256 11.93 1.75 -7.02
C PRO A 256 10.73 2.48 -7.64
N ASP A 257 10.66 3.80 -7.42
CA ASP A 257 9.76 4.70 -8.15
C ASP A 257 10.32 4.96 -9.55
N LEU A 258 9.58 4.54 -10.58
CA LEU A 258 10.06 4.60 -11.96
C LEU A 258 10.14 6.03 -12.50
N ARG A 259 9.38 6.97 -11.93
CA ARG A 259 9.37 8.38 -12.34
C ARG A 259 10.73 9.06 -12.13
N TRP A 260 11.47 8.60 -11.13
CA TRP A 260 12.75 9.18 -10.71
C TRP A 260 13.98 8.39 -11.19
N SER A 261 13.76 7.28 -11.89
CA SER A 261 14.82 6.38 -12.34
C SER A 261 15.60 6.93 -13.54
N ALA A 262 16.91 6.68 -13.58
CA ALA A 262 17.71 6.92 -14.78
C ALA A 262 17.37 5.93 -15.92
N ILE A 263 16.82 4.76 -15.59
CA ILE A 263 16.44 3.73 -16.58
C ILE A 263 15.26 4.21 -17.43
N SER A 264 14.25 4.85 -16.83
CA SER A 264 13.10 5.39 -17.59
C SER A 264 13.50 6.51 -18.54
N ALA A 265 14.61 7.21 -18.29
CA ALA A 265 15.15 8.22 -19.20
C ALA A 265 15.88 7.65 -20.42
N ASN A 266 16.30 6.38 -20.43
CA ASN A 266 17.10 5.79 -21.49
C ASN A 266 16.42 4.57 -22.11
N GLU A 267 16.10 4.64 -23.40
CA GLU A 267 15.37 3.58 -24.12
C GLU A 267 16.09 2.23 -24.08
N GLN A 268 17.40 2.20 -24.32
CA GLN A 268 18.17 0.96 -24.33
C GLN A 268 18.23 0.33 -22.94
N ALA A 269 18.46 1.13 -21.90
CA ALA A 269 18.46 0.65 -20.53
C ALA A 269 17.06 0.13 -20.11
N TRP A 270 16.00 0.82 -20.54
CA TRP A 270 14.63 0.40 -20.33
C TRP A 270 14.36 -0.96 -20.97
N ASP A 271 14.73 -1.16 -22.25
CA ASP A 271 14.55 -2.43 -22.95
C ASP A 271 15.35 -3.56 -22.29
N GLN A 272 16.60 -3.32 -21.89
CA GLN A 272 17.42 -4.31 -21.18
C GLN A 272 16.76 -4.78 -19.87
N VAL A 273 16.14 -3.87 -19.12
CA VAL A 273 15.51 -4.19 -17.84
C VAL A 273 14.12 -4.80 -18.02
N VAL A 274 13.25 -4.14 -18.77
CA VAL A 274 11.83 -4.49 -18.86
C VAL A 274 11.59 -5.64 -19.84
N ARG A 275 12.35 -5.71 -20.93
CA ARG A 275 12.16 -6.76 -21.95
C ARG A 275 13.15 -7.91 -21.81
N GLU A 276 14.41 -7.62 -21.54
CA GLU A 276 15.51 -8.61 -21.60
C GLU A 276 15.91 -9.20 -20.24
N GLY A 277 15.31 -8.71 -19.15
CA GLY A 277 15.48 -9.32 -17.83
C GLY A 277 16.81 -9.03 -17.14
N ALA A 278 17.45 -7.89 -17.44
CA ALA A 278 18.72 -7.50 -16.80
C ALA A 278 18.66 -7.46 -15.26
N LEU A 279 17.45 -7.33 -14.68
CA LEU A 279 17.21 -7.32 -13.23
C LEU A 279 16.38 -8.52 -12.70
N GLU A 280 16.27 -9.61 -13.46
CA GLU A 280 15.50 -10.80 -13.06
C GLU A 280 15.96 -11.40 -11.74
N LYS A 281 17.28 -11.41 -11.48
CA LYS A 281 17.84 -11.93 -10.22
C LYS A 281 17.47 -11.08 -9.00
N GLN A 282 17.01 -9.84 -9.22
CA GLN A 282 16.50 -8.94 -8.19
C GLN A 282 14.96 -8.97 -8.10
N GLY A 283 14.29 -9.83 -8.87
CA GLY A 283 12.84 -10.00 -8.88
C GLY A 283 12.09 -9.18 -9.94
N MET A 284 12.79 -8.40 -10.77
CA MET A 284 12.16 -7.69 -11.90
C MET A 284 12.05 -8.61 -13.11
N VAL A 285 10.83 -9.10 -13.38
CA VAL A 285 10.56 -10.06 -14.45
C VAL A 285 10.75 -9.45 -15.85
N ALA A 286 11.18 -10.27 -16.82
CA ALA A 286 11.20 -9.88 -18.22
C ALA A 286 9.81 -9.99 -18.86
N PHE A 287 9.45 -8.99 -19.66
CA PHE A 287 8.15 -8.90 -20.33
C PHE A 287 8.22 -9.18 -21.84
N SER A 288 9.38 -9.54 -22.41
CA SER A 288 9.50 -9.78 -23.87
C SER A 288 8.59 -10.88 -24.42
N GLY A 289 8.22 -11.85 -23.57
CA GLY A 289 7.28 -12.92 -23.93
C GLY A 289 5.80 -12.54 -23.85
N HIS A 290 5.48 -11.34 -23.33
CA HIS A 290 4.10 -10.93 -23.01
C HIS A 290 3.72 -9.56 -23.61
N LEU A 291 4.65 -8.60 -23.57
CA LEU A 291 4.48 -7.24 -24.09
C LEU A 291 5.31 -7.02 -25.36
N THR A 292 4.75 -6.33 -26.35
CA THR A 292 5.49 -5.89 -27.54
C THR A 292 6.42 -4.72 -27.19
N LYS A 293 7.34 -4.36 -28.09
CA LYS A 293 8.19 -3.17 -27.89
C LYS A 293 7.34 -1.90 -27.81
N GLU A 294 6.31 -1.80 -28.65
CA GLU A 294 5.34 -0.71 -28.61
C GLU A 294 4.65 -0.59 -27.24
N ASP A 295 4.21 -1.71 -26.64
CA ASP A 295 3.61 -1.70 -25.30
C ASP A 295 4.62 -1.16 -24.25
N THR A 296 5.87 -1.64 -24.27
CA THR A 296 6.89 -1.23 -23.30
C THR A 296 7.38 0.20 -23.50
N ASP A 297 7.42 0.69 -24.74
CA ASP A 297 7.74 2.08 -25.07
C ASP A 297 6.60 3.02 -24.64
N ALA A 298 5.35 2.59 -24.78
CA ALA A 298 4.18 3.32 -24.28
C ALA A 298 4.20 3.43 -22.75
N ILE A 299 4.51 2.33 -22.03
CA ILE A 299 4.69 2.37 -20.56
C ILE A 299 5.77 3.40 -20.19
N ARG A 300 6.90 3.41 -20.87
CA ARG A 300 8.00 4.35 -20.61
C ARG A 300 7.55 5.80 -20.81
N ALA A 301 6.82 6.08 -21.90
CA ALA A 301 6.27 7.41 -22.16
C ALA A 301 5.31 7.85 -21.04
N TYR A 302 4.42 6.96 -20.60
CA TYR A 302 3.50 7.21 -19.49
C TYR A 302 4.23 7.48 -18.16
N VAL A 303 5.25 6.68 -17.79
CA VAL A 303 6.05 6.90 -16.58
C VAL A 303 6.69 8.29 -16.58
N ILE A 304 7.25 8.72 -17.71
CA ILE A 304 7.84 10.06 -17.85
C ILE A 304 6.76 11.14 -17.81
N GLN A 305 5.59 10.92 -18.41
CA GLN A 305 4.44 11.83 -18.26
C GLN A 305 4.04 11.99 -16.78
N GLN A 306 3.93 10.90 -16.01
CA GLN A 306 3.61 10.98 -14.58
C GLN A 306 4.67 11.72 -13.75
N ALA A 307 5.95 11.63 -14.14
CA ALA A 307 7.02 12.42 -13.54
C ALA A 307 6.81 13.93 -13.76
N TRP A 308 6.42 14.34 -14.97
CA TRP A 308 6.12 15.74 -15.29
C TRP A 308 4.79 16.22 -14.71
N LEU A 309 3.78 15.36 -14.64
CA LEU A 309 2.51 15.65 -13.97
C LEU A 309 2.75 15.94 -12.48
N ALA A 310 3.63 15.18 -11.82
CA ALA A 310 4.03 15.47 -10.44
C ALA A 310 4.67 16.85 -10.29
N VAL A 311 5.49 17.30 -11.25
CA VAL A 311 6.04 18.67 -11.25
C VAL A 311 4.92 19.71 -11.43
N ALA A 312 4.02 19.50 -12.40
CA ALA A 312 2.91 20.40 -12.67
C ALA A 312 1.96 20.55 -11.46
N ASN A 313 1.78 19.47 -10.70
CA ASN A 313 0.94 19.44 -9.51
C ASN A 313 1.66 19.91 -8.24
N GLY A 314 2.96 20.27 -8.30
CA GLY A 314 3.73 20.75 -7.14
C GLY A 314 4.27 19.66 -6.22
N ASN A 315 4.23 18.39 -6.65
CA ASN A 315 4.66 17.22 -5.89
C ASN A 315 6.12 16.81 -6.18
N ALA A 316 6.80 17.51 -7.09
CA ALA A 316 8.17 17.24 -7.51
C ALA A 316 8.84 18.50 -8.09
N SER A 317 10.17 18.49 -8.19
CA SER A 317 10.95 19.62 -8.72
C SER A 317 11.30 19.43 -10.19
N ALA A 318 11.22 20.51 -10.98
CA ALA A 318 11.72 20.52 -12.35
C ALA A 318 13.26 20.35 -12.39
N PRO A 319 13.83 19.74 -13.45
CA PRO A 319 15.29 19.64 -13.58
C PRO A 319 15.95 21.02 -13.57
N GLY A 320 16.98 21.20 -12.74
CA GLY A 320 17.72 22.46 -12.64
C GLY A 320 17.13 23.51 -11.70
N ALA A 321 16.04 23.20 -10.99
CA ALA A 321 15.54 24.01 -9.87
C ALA A 321 16.31 23.66 -8.58
N TYR A 322 17.47 24.27 -8.37
CA TYR A 322 18.22 24.26 -7.10
C TYR A 322 18.78 25.65 -6.82
#